data_AF-A0A1W6K053-F1
#
_entry.id   AF-A0A1W6K053-F1
#
_cell.length_a   1.000
_cell.length_b   1.000
_cell.length_c   1.000
_cell.angle_alpha   90.00
_cell.angle_beta   90.00
_cell.angle_gamma   90.00
#
_symmetry.space_group_name_H-M   'P 1'
#
loop_
_entity.id
_entity.type
_entity.pdbx_description
1 polymer ?
#
loop_
_entity_poly.entity_id
_entity_poly.type
_entity_poly.pdbx_seq_one_letter_code
_entity_poly.pdbx_strand_id
1 'polypeptide(L)'
;MIKLLVSGIDDGYFPLDYKKGKGKCPLVSVTYNGYNIVDVDFDMILVDGKDGTEKFQGLRKGDIIIFDSIIVGGFNYIKPEKNYIIFYSSRPNLNSILYAASEHYNDERVDVIKTYLSNMIEVSTKYGSVYINTDLDIYVARNIIEYYQVFSKIPEPIKTAHIIGKSIGQSHVVSD
;
A
#
# COMPACT_ATOMS: atom_id res chain seq x y z
N MET A 1 1.45 -29.00 -0.71
CA MET A 1 1.33 -27.65 -1.30
C MET A 1 2.17 -26.71 -0.48
N ILE A 2 3.13 -26.02 -1.10
CA ILE A 2 3.80 -24.88 -0.48
C ILE A 2 2.71 -23.83 -0.25
N LYS A 3 2.49 -23.44 1.00
CA LYS A 3 1.49 -22.45 1.39
C LYS A 3 2.08 -21.07 1.15
N LEU A 4 1.73 -20.43 0.04
CA LEU A 4 2.16 -19.08 -0.28
C LEU A 4 1.43 -18.08 0.63
N LEU A 5 2.17 -17.31 1.42
CA LEU A 5 1.64 -16.25 2.26
C LEU A 5 1.62 -14.93 1.49
N VAL A 6 0.48 -14.25 1.47
CA VAL A 6 0.31 -12.98 0.74
C VAL A 6 -0.14 -11.90 1.70
N SER A 7 0.57 -10.78 1.73
CA SER A 7 0.26 -9.65 2.62
C SER A 7 -0.27 -8.47 1.86
N GLY A 8 -1.36 -7.88 2.34
CA GLY A 8 -1.81 -6.56 1.92
C GLY A 8 -1.21 -5.48 2.81
N ILE A 9 -0.79 -4.37 2.21
CA ILE A 9 -0.24 -3.20 2.90
C ILE A 9 -1.09 -1.99 2.55
N ASP A 10 -1.56 -1.29 3.58
CA ASP A 10 -2.24 -0.01 3.44
C ASP A 10 -1.99 0.86 4.69
N ASP A 11 -2.12 2.18 4.53
CA ASP A 11 -2.14 3.10 5.67
C ASP A 11 -3.56 3.30 6.20
N GLY A 12 -3.64 3.91 7.38
CA GLY A 12 -4.91 4.21 8.02
C GLY A 12 -5.32 5.66 7.96
N TYR A 13 -6.51 5.90 8.50
CA TYR A 13 -7.05 7.23 8.64
C TYR A 13 -6.16 8.14 9.52
N PHE A 14 -6.07 9.40 9.13
CA PHE A 14 -5.55 10.49 9.96
C PHE A 14 -6.33 11.79 9.68
N PRO A 15 -6.45 12.68 10.67
CA PRO A 15 -7.13 13.95 10.53
C PRO A 15 -6.24 14.98 9.80
N LEU A 16 -6.86 16.01 9.22
CA LEU A 16 -6.16 16.97 8.36
C LEU A 16 -5.12 17.81 9.08
N ASP A 17 -5.28 18.02 10.38
CA ASP A 17 -4.34 18.72 11.25
C ASP A 17 -3.04 17.94 11.50
N TYR A 18 -3.02 16.63 11.24
CA TYR A 18 -1.81 15.80 11.33
C TYR A 18 -0.88 16.00 10.12
N LYS A 19 -1.36 16.63 9.04
CA LYS A 19 -0.55 16.96 7.86
C LYS A 19 0.64 17.83 8.22
N LYS A 20 1.68 17.79 7.38
CA LYS A 20 2.97 18.47 7.58
C LYS A 20 3.73 17.95 8.81
N GLY A 21 3.66 16.64 9.08
CA GLY A 21 4.44 16.01 10.15
C GLY A 21 3.94 16.27 11.57
N LYS A 22 2.64 16.55 11.74
CA LYS A 22 2.06 16.93 13.03
C LYS A 22 1.41 15.79 13.81
N GLY A 23 1.29 14.62 13.19
CA GLY A 23 0.79 13.43 13.86
C GLY A 23 1.15 12.16 13.10
N LYS A 24 0.66 11.04 13.59
CA LYS A 24 0.97 9.72 13.04
C LYS A 24 -0.29 9.02 12.54
N CYS A 25 -0.12 8.14 11.57
CA CYS A 25 -1.16 7.23 11.11
C CYS A 25 -0.62 5.79 11.14
N PRO A 26 -1.48 4.77 11.25
CA PRO A 26 -1.02 3.41 11.22
C PRO A 26 -0.62 3.02 9.80
N LEU A 27 0.39 2.16 9.70
CA LEU A 27 0.74 1.41 8.51
C LEU A 27 0.51 -0.07 8.83
N VAL A 28 -0.39 -0.72 8.10
CA VAL A 28 -0.90 -2.05 8.45
C VAL A 28 -0.44 -3.09 7.44
N SER A 29 -0.03 -4.25 7.94
CA SER A 29 0.14 -5.48 7.18
C SER A 29 -0.88 -6.51 7.60
N VAL A 30 -1.56 -7.11 6.63
CA VAL A 30 -2.50 -8.23 6.85
C VAL A 30 -2.06 -9.40 5.99
N THR A 31 -1.65 -10.50 6.63
CA THR A 31 -1.15 -11.69 5.94
C THR A 31 -2.23 -12.76 5.80
N TYR A 32 -2.38 -13.25 4.58
CA TYR A 32 -3.30 -14.31 4.18
C TYR A 32 -2.56 -15.61 3.88
N ASN A 33 -3.23 -16.71 4.19
CA ASN A 33 -2.93 -18.06 3.70
C ASN A 33 -4.17 -18.62 3.00
N GLY A 34 -4.19 -18.53 1.67
CA GLY A 34 -5.43 -18.71 0.92
C GLY A 34 -6.45 -17.64 1.35
N TYR A 35 -7.65 -18.04 1.75
CA TYR A 35 -8.70 -17.11 2.18
C TYR A 35 -8.72 -16.82 3.70
N ASN A 36 -7.75 -17.32 4.45
CA ASN A 36 -7.67 -17.10 5.90
C ASN A 36 -6.66 -16.01 6.23
N ILE A 37 -7.03 -15.07 7.09
CA ILE A 37 -6.08 -14.15 7.74
C ILE A 37 -5.31 -14.95 8.79
N VAL A 38 -3.98 -14.91 8.73
CA VAL A 38 -3.09 -15.65 9.63
C VAL A 38 -2.18 -14.77 10.48
N ASP A 39 -1.98 -13.51 10.08
CA ASP A 39 -1.26 -12.51 10.87
C ASP A 39 -1.77 -11.10 10.55
N VAL A 40 -1.69 -10.22 11.54
CA VAL A 40 -1.91 -8.77 11.41
C VAL A 40 -0.82 -8.08 12.20
N ASP A 41 -0.12 -7.16 11.56
CA ASP A 41 0.92 -6.36 12.19
C ASP A 41 0.78 -4.89 11.78
N PHE A 42 1.18 -3.98 12.65
CA PHE A 42 1.15 -2.56 12.31
C PHE A 42 2.19 -1.77 13.12
N ASP A 43 2.56 -0.62 12.58
CA ASP A 43 3.35 0.40 13.28
C ASP A 43 2.79 1.78 12.91
N MET A 44 3.20 2.81 13.64
CA MET A 44 2.78 4.18 13.41
C MET A 44 3.85 4.92 12.61
N ILE A 45 3.47 5.47 11.45
CA ILE A 45 4.31 6.30 10.59
C ILE A 45 3.97 7.78 10.78
N LEU A 46 4.95 8.66 10.60
CA LEU A 46 4.70 10.10 10.60
C LEU A 46 3.95 10.50 9.32
N VAL A 47 2.83 11.22 9.48
CA VAL A 47 2.09 11.78 8.33
C VAL A 47 2.99 12.77 7.60
N ASP A 48 3.10 12.65 6.28
CA ASP A 48 4.01 13.42 5.42
C ASP A 48 5.51 13.24 5.76
N GLY A 49 5.85 12.19 6.52
CA GLY A 49 7.20 11.86 6.95
C GLY A 49 8.07 11.18 5.88
N LYS A 50 9.12 10.49 6.36
CA LYS A 50 10.05 9.67 5.56
C LYS A 50 10.34 8.30 6.17
N ASP A 51 9.69 7.99 7.29
CA ASP A 51 9.87 6.76 8.05
C ASP A 51 9.05 5.58 7.50
N GLY A 52 8.21 5.78 6.48
CA GLY A 52 7.33 4.75 5.94
C GLY A 52 8.07 3.48 5.48
N THR A 53 9.21 3.65 4.81
CA THR A 53 10.04 2.51 4.36
C THR A 53 10.64 1.73 5.54
N GLU A 54 11.22 2.43 6.52
CA GLU A 54 11.81 1.81 7.71
C GLU A 54 10.75 1.05 8.51
N LYS A 55 9.59 1.67 8.75
CA LYS A 55 8.48 1.05 9.46
C LYS A 55 7.93 -0.16 8.72
N PHE A 56 7.75 -0.05 7.40
CA PHE A 56 7.36 -1.19 6.56
C PHE A 56 8.33 -2.38 6.68
N GLN A 57 9.65 -2.12 6.69
CA GLN A 57 10.66 -3.17 6.84
C GLN A 57 10.54 -3.90 8.17
N GLY A 58 10.16 -3.20 9.25
CA GLY A 58 9.93 -3.78 10.58
C GLY A 58 8.68 -4.64 10.71
N LEU A 59 7.67 -4.48 9.85
CA LEU A 59 6.44 -5.26 9.91
C LEU A 59 6.67 -6.74 9.56
N ARG A 60 5.99 -7.65 10.25
CA ARG A 60 5.82 -9.04 9.80
C ARG A 60 4.99 -9.05 8.52
N LYS A 61 5.41 -9.89 7.58
CA LYS A 61 4.85 -9.99 6.23
C LYS A 61 5.11 -11.37 5.64
N GLY A 62 4.28 -11.75 4.67
CA GLY A 62 4.34 -13.00 3.94
C GLY A 62 5.36 -13.00 2.81
N ASP A 63 5.25 -13.98 1.93
CA ASP A 63 6.15 -14.22 0.81
C ASP A 63 5.98 -13.20 -0.32
N ILE A 64 4.74 -12.75 -0.54
CA ILE A 64 4.34 -11.77 -1.55
C ILE A 64 3.64 -10.60 -0.86
N ILE A 65 3.94 -9.38 -1.29
CA ILE A 65 3.37 -8.16 -0.73
C ILE A 65 2.56 -7.44 -1.80
N ILE A 66 1.33 -7.07 -1.50
CA ILE A 66 0.48 -6.24 -2.35
C ILE A 66 0.25 -4.90 -1.63
N PHE A 67 0.72 -3.82 -2.24
CA PHE A 67 0.53 -2.45 -1.74
C PHE A 67 -0.69 -1.82 -2.39
N ASP A 68 -1.53 -1.13 -1.62
CA ASP A 68 -2.53 -0.21 -2.18
C ASP A 68 -1.86 0.98 -2.90
N SER A 69 -0.73 1.44 -2.35
CA SER A 69 0.02 2.56 -2.88
C SER A 69 1.44 2.52 -2.30
N ILE A 70 2.42 3.04 -3.05
CA ILE A 70 3.75 3.35 -2.50
C ILE A 70 3.74 4.62 -1.66
N ILE A 71 2.73 5.47 -1.87
CA ILE A 71 2.49 6.70 -1.11
C ILE A 71 1.58 6.33 0.06
N VAL A 72 2.03 6.62 1.27
CA VAL A 72 1.32 6.31 2.52
C VAL A 72 1.34 7.52 3.43
N GLY A 73 0.40 7.63 4.36
CA GLY A 73 0.35 8.67 5.37
C GLY A 73 0.43 10.09 4.78
N GLY A 74 -0.30 10.37 3.71
CA GLY A 74 -0.16 11.62 2.96
C GLY A 74 0.92 11.53 1.88
N PHE A 75 2.08 12.17 2.08
CA PHE A 75 3.25 12.09 1.19
C PHE A 75 4.45 11.38 1.83
N ASN A 76 4.24 10.51 2.82
CA ASN A 76 5.24 9.52 3.20
C ASN A 76 5.29 8.41 2.13
N TYR A 77 6.31 7.56 2.15
CA TYR A 77 6.52 6.62 1.06
C TYR A 77 7.20 5.31 1.50
N ILE A 78 6.95 4.27 0.73
CA ILE A 78 7.58 2.96 0.86
C ILE A 78 8.38 2.64 -0.40
N LYS A 79 9.64 2.23 -0.22
CA LYS A 79 10.46 1.60 -1.26
C LYS A 79 10.38 0.08 -1.11
N PRO A 80 9.59 -0.63 -1.94
CA PRO A 80 9.57 -2.09 -1.89
C PRO A 80 10.89 -2.69 -2.38
N GLU A 81 11.34 -3.76 -1.72
CA GLU A 81 12.59 -4.44 -2.08
C GLU A 81 12.39 -5.53 -3.14
N LYS A 82 11.52 -6.50 -2.85
CA LYS A 82 11.26 -7.66 -3.71
C LYS A 82 9.88 -8.25 -3.45
N ASN A 83 9.44 -9.11 -4.36
CA ASN A 83 8.20 -9.88 -4.26
C ASN A 83 6.97 -8.99 -4.06
N TYR A 84 6.91 -7.86 -4.75
CA TYR A 84 5.89 -6.84 -4.53
C TYR A 84 4.95 -6.70 -5.72
N ILE A 85 3.74 -6.27 -5.43
CA ILE A 85 2.74 -5.82 -6.40
C ILE A 85 2.20 -4.49 -5.87
N ILE A 86 2.51 -3.38 -6.53
CA ILE A 86 1.84 -2.10 -6.29
C ILE A 86 0.57 -2.13 -7.12
N PHE A 87 -0.58 -1.99 -6.49
CA PHE A 87 -1.88 -2.21 -7.12
C PHE A 87 -2.71 -0.92 -7.12
N TYR A 88 -3.25 -0.54 -8.28
CA TYR A 88 -4.27 0.50 -8.36
C TYR A 88 -5.49 0.00 -9.13
N SER A 89 -6.68 0.20 -8.56
CA SER A 89 -7.95 -0.12 -9.22
C SER A 89 -8.26 0.80 -10.40
N SER A 90 -7.58 1.93 -10.53
CA SER A 90 -7.72 2.91 -11.62
C SER A 90 -6.39 3.61 -11.88
N ARG A 91 -6.16 4.10 -13.10
CA ARG A 91 -4.88 4.71 -13.45
C ARG A 91 -4.61 5.93 -12.55
N PRO A 92 -3.49 5.97 -11.81
CA PRO A 92 -3.15 7.15 -11.01
C PRO A 92 -2.85 8.33 -11.93
N ASN A 93 -3.31 9.53 -11.56
CA ASN A 93 -2.95 10.75 -12.26
C ASN A 93 -1.55 11.21 -11.83
N LEU A 94 -0.53 10.62 -12.45
CA LEU A 94 0.87 10.86 -12.12
C LEU A 94 1.25 12.35 -12.12
N ASN A 95 0.77 13.12 -13.09
CA ASN A 95 1.08 14.54 -13.19
C ASN A 95 0.54 15.32 -11.98
N SER A 96 -0.70 15.07 -11.57
CA SER A 96 -1.28 15.72 -10.40
C SER A 96 -0.58 15.30 -9.10
N ILE A 97 -0.23 14.02 -8.97
CA ILE A 97 0.49 13.50 -7.80
C ILE A 97 1.88 14.15 -7.70
N LEU A 98 2.65 14.16 -8.79
CA LEU A 98 3.99 14.72 -8.80
C LEU A 98 3.98 16.23 -8.59
N TYR A 99 3.02 16.95 -9.19
CA TYR A 99 2.85 18.37 -8.95
C TYR A 99 2.62 18.66 -7.46
N ALA A 100 1.65 17.98 -6.85
CA ALA A 100 1.36 18.17 -5.42
C ALA A 100 2.55 17.77 -4.52
N ALA A 101 3.30 16.72 -4.88
CA ALA A 101 4.50 16.33 -4.15
C ALA A 101 5.61 17.39 -4.27
N SER A 102 5.90 17.87 -5.48
CA SER A 102 6.99 18.83 -5.74
C SER A 102 6.72 20.23 -5.19
N GLU A 103 5.45 20.64 -5.08
CA GLU A 103 5.08 21.93 -4.47
C GLU A 103 5.34 21.97 -2.96
N HIS A 104 5.34 20.81 -2.30
CA HIS A 104 5.47 20.72 -0.84
C HIS A 104 6.81 20.12 -0.40
N TYR A 105 7.47 19.35 -1.25
CA TYR A 105 8.69 18.61 -0.91
C TYR A 105 9.72 18.70 -2.03
N ASN A 106 10.96 18.98 -1.64
CA ASN A 106 12.13 18.98 -2.54
C ASN A 106 13.16 17.94 -2.06
N ASP A 107 12.69 16.71 -1.86
CA ASP A 107 13.49 15.59 -1.38
C ASP A 107 13.20 14.30 -2.18
N GLU A 108 13.91 13.23 -1.84
CA GLU A 108 13.89 11.95 -2.57
C GLU A 108 12.49 11.34 -2.77
N ARG A 109 11.49 11.73 -1.97
CA ARG A 109 10.13 11.17 -2.11
C ARG A 109 9.55 11.39 -3.50
N VAL A 110 9.82 12.54 -4.12
CA VAL A 110 9.30 12.86 -5.45
C VAL A 110 9.86 11.88 -6.48
N ASP A 111 11.15 11.55 -6.37
CA ASP A 111 11.82 10.60 -7.26
C ASP A 111 11.36 9.17 -7.03
N VAL A 112 11.13 8.77 -5.78
CA VAL A 112 10.56 7.45 -5.43
C VAL A 112 9.16 7.31 -6.04
N ILE A 113 8.29 8.29 -5.81
CA ILE A 113 6.92 8.29 -6.32
C ILE A 113 6.91 8.22 -7.84
N LYS A 114 7.74 9.04 -8.49
CA LYS A 114 7.88 9.05 -9.93
C LYS A 114 8.33 7.68 -10.45
N THR A 115 9.39 7.11 -9.87
CA THR A 115 9.97 5.83 -10.27
C THR A 115 8.94 4.70 -10.27
N TYR A 116 8.15 4.57 -9.20
CA TYR A 116 7.21 3.47 -9.11
C TYR A 116 5.92 3.72 -9.90
N LEU A 117 5.40 4.94 -9.90
CA LEU A 117 4.12 5.22 -10.56
C LEU A 117 4.25 5.42 -12.07
N SER A 118 5.43 5.76 -12.61
CA SER A 118 5.64 5.85 -14.07
C SER A 118 5.72 4.50 -14.77
N ASN A 119 6.08 3.44 -14.04
CA ASN A 119 6.27 2.08 -14.56
C ASN A 119 5.03 1.20 -14.42
N MET A 120 3.87 1.81 -14.15
CA MET A 120 2.61 1.09 -14.01
C MET A 120 2.13 0.56 -15.37
N ILE A 121 1.85 -0.74 -15.44
CA ILE A 121 1.28 -1.41 -16.61
C ILE A 121 -0.20 -1.70 -16.38
N GLU A 122 -1.00 -1.67 -17.45
CA GLU A 122 -2.39 -2.09 -17.39
C GLU A 122 -2.50 -3.62 -17.52
N VAL A 123 -3.24 -4.24 -16.62
CA VAL A 123 -3.49 -5.69 -16.60
C VAL A 123 -4.99 -5.95 -16.57
N SER A 124 -5.48 -6.75 -17.50
CA SER A 124 -6.88 -7.19 -17.50
C SER A 124 -7.09 -8.30 -16.47
N THR A 125 -8.12 -8.16 -15.65
CA THR A 125 -8.53 -9.13 -14.64
C THR A 125 -10.00 -9.50 -14.80
N LYS A 126 -10.48 -10.55 -14.12
CA LYS A 126 -11.90 -10.90 -14.06
C LYS A 126 -12.84 -9.78 -13.54
N TYR A 127 -12.30 -8.75 -12.87
CA TYR A 127 -13.06 -7.56 -12.42
C TYR A 127 -12.69 -6.28 -13.20
N GLY A 128 -12.14 -6.42 -14.41
CA GLY A 128 -11.75 -5.33 -15.30
C GLY A 128 -10.27 -4.94 -15.23
N SER A 129 -9.89 -3.90 -15.98
CA SER A 129 -8.49 -3.44 -16.06
C SER A 129 -8.00 -2.82 -14.75
N VAL A 130 -6.89 -3.32 -14.21
CA VAL A 130 -6.17 -2.74 -13.06
C VAL A 130 -4.82 -2.22 -13.53
N TYR A 131 -4.15 -1.42 -12.72
CA TYR A 131 -2.81 -0.93 -13.00
C TYR A 131 -1.86 -1.47 -11.96
N ILE A 132 -0.72 -2.02 -12.38
CA ILE A 132 0.27 -2.57 -11.44
C ILE A 132 1.69 -2.16 -11.78
N ASN A 133 2.55 -2.11 -10.77
CA ASN A 133 4.01 -2.17 -10.91
C ASN A 133 4.50 -3.29 -9.98
N THR A 134 5.34 -4.18 -10.49
CA THR A 134 5.77 -5.40 -9.80
C THR A 134 7.16 -5.82 -10.28
N ASP A 135 7.92 -6.48 -9.41
CA ASP A 135 9.14 -7.20 -9.77
C ASP A 135 8.89 -8.67 -10.14
N LEU A 136 7.65 -9.13 -10.05
CA LEU A 136 7.24 -10.47 -10.41
C LEU A 136 6.99 -10.60 -11.91
N ASP A 137 6.97 -11.83 -12.39
CA ASP A 137 6.38 -12.13 -13.69
C ASP A 137 4.90 -11.67 -13.73
N ILE A 138 4.53 -11.01 -14.83
CA ILE A 138 3.20 -10.38 -14.98
C ILE A 138 2.08 -11.41 -14.87
N TYR A 139 2.28 -12.63 -15.37
CA TYR A 139 1.29 -13.70 -15.29
C TYR A 139 1.15 -14.19 -13.84
N VAL A 140 2.24 -14.31 -13.10
CA VAL A 140 2.22 -14.62 -11.65
C VAL A 140 1.48 -13.53 -10.87
N ALA A 141 1.83 -12.25 -11.07
CA ALA A 141 1.19 -11.14 -10.37
C ALA A 141 -0.31 -11.08 -10.64
N ARG A 142 -0.71 -11.23 -11.93
CA ARG A 142 -2.12 -11.30 -12.32
C ARG A 142 -2.86 -12.43 -11.60
N ASN A 143 -2.32 -13.64 -11.58
CA ASN A 143 -2.97 -14.78 -10.94
C ASN A 143 -3.17 -14.56 -9.44
N ILE A 144 -2.20 -13.95 -8.76
CA ILE A 144 -2.31 -13.60 -7.34
C ILE A 144 -3.41 -12.57 -7.12
N ILE A 145 -3.44 -11.50 -7.93
CA ILE A 145 -4.50 -10.47 -7.88
C ILE A 145 -5.87 -11.10 -8.09
N GLU A 146 -6.06 -11.88 -9.17
CA GLU A 146 -7.34 -12.51 -9.49
C GLU A 146 -7.77 -13.52 -8.42
N TYR A 147 -6.83 -14.26 -7.83
CA TYR A 147 -7.12 -15.20 -6.73
C TYR A 147 -7.74 -14.48 -5.52
N TYR A 148 -7.22 -13.30 -5.17
CA TYR A 148 -7.67 -12.51 -4.04
C TYR A 148 -8.78 -11.50 -4.36
N GLN A 149 -9.12 -11.29 -5.63
CA GLN A 149 -10.35 -10.57 -6.00
C GLN A 149 -11.55 -11.50 -5.80
N VAL A 150 -12.23 -11.42 -4.64
CA VAL A 150 -13.35 -12.33 -4.33
C VAL A 150 -14.70 -11.75 -4.74
N PHE A 151 -14.98 -10.51 -4.34
CA PHE A 151 -16.26 -9.83 -4.65
C PHE A 151 -16.07 -8.46 -5.31
N SER A 152 -14.83 -8.02 -5.47
CA SER A 152 -14.52 -6.68 -5.95
C SER A 152 -13.23 -6.65 -6.76
N LYS A 153 -12.97 -5.51 -7.40
CA LYS A 153 -11.73 -5.25 -8.12
C LYS A 153 -10.49 -5.18 -7.21
N ILE A 154 -10.67 -4.82 -5.93
CA ILE A 154 -9.56 -4.70 -4.97
C ILE A 154 -9.31 -6.08 -4.33
N PRO A 155 -8.07 -6.58 -4.32
CA PRO A 155 -7.71 -7.81 -3.61
C PRO A 155 -8.05 -7.76 -2.12
N GLU A 156 -8.60 -8.84 -1.57
CA GLU A 156 -8.99 -8.90 -0.15
C GLU A 156 -7.86 -8.59 0.86
N PRO A 157 -6.56 -8.90 0.61
CA PRO A 157 -5.48 -8.49 1.49
C PRO A 157 -5.38 -6.96 1.66
N ILE A 158 -5.45 -6.20 0.56
CA ILE A 158 -5.43 -4.73 0.61
C ILE A 158 -6.69 -4.22 1.31
N LYS A 159 -7.86 -4.72 0.88
CA LYS A 159 -9.14 -4.26 1.43
C LYS A 159 -9.22 -4.46 2.95
N THR A 160 -8.65 -5.54 3.46
CA THR A 160 -8.62 -5.81 4.90
C THR A 160 -7.60 -4.94 5.62
N ALA A 161 -6.42 -4.73 5.04
CA ALA A 161 -5.46 -3.76 5.57
C ALA A 161 -6.09 -2.36 5.67
N HIS A 162 -6.83 -1.92 4.65
CA HIS A 162 -7.57 -0.66 4.64
C HIS A 162 -8.57 -0.54 5.79
N ILE A 163 -9.41 -1.57 5.99
CA ILE A 163 -10.44 -1.58 7.04
C ILE A 163 -9.80 -1.51 8.42
N ILE A 164 -8.75 -2.30 8.64
CA ILE A 164 -8.03 -2.34 9.92
C ILE A 164 -7.30 -1.01 10.15
N GLY A 165 -6.56 -0.51 9.16
CA GLY A 165 -5.83 0.77 9.24
C GLY A 165 -6.76 1.93 9.53
N LYS A 166 -7.90 2.02 8.83
CA LYS A 166 -8.93 3.01 9.11
C LYS A 166 -9.43 2.92 10.56
N SER A 167 -9.71 1.72 11.04
CA SER A 167 -10.23 1.49 12.40
C SER A 167 -9.23 1.87 13.49
N ILE A 168 -7.95 1.50 13.31
CA ILE A 168 -6.86 1.88 14.22
C ILE A 168 -6.69 3.39 14.21
N GLY A 169 -6.60 4.01 13.03
CA GLY A 169 -6.38 5.45 12.89
C GLY A 169 -7.50 6.27 13.53
N GLN A 170 -8.76 5.90 13.31
CA GLN A 170 -9.90 6.56 13.97
C GLN A 170 -9.90 6.39 15.49
N SER A 171 -9.50 5.22 15.99
CA SER A 171 -9.43 4.97 17.44
C SER A 171 -8.29 5.75 18.10
N HIS A 172 -7.16 5.89 17.42
CA HIS A 172 -6.01 6.65 17.90
C HIS A 172 -6.32 8.15 18.04
N VAL A 173 -7.06 8.72 17.09
CA VAL A 173 -7.50 10.13 17.15
C VAL A 173 -8.44 10.39 18.32
N VAL A 174 -9.23 9.40 18.75
CA VAL A 174 -10.14 9.54 19.90
C VAL A 174 -9.39 9.43 21.23
N SER A 175 -8.21 8.80 21.24
CA SER A 175 -7.41 8.63 22.46
C SER A 175 -6.41 9.76 22.74
N ASP A 176 -6.17 10.65 21.75
CA ASP A 176 -5.31 11.84 21.86
C ASP A 176 -6.13 13.08 22.29
#